data_AF-A0AAU0NM28-F1
#
_entry.id   AF-A0AAU0NM28-F1
#
_cell.length_a   1.000
_cell.length_b   1.000
_cell.length_c   1.000
_cell.angle_alpha   90.00
_cell.angle_beta   90.00
_cell.angle_gamma   90.00
#
_symmetry.space_group_name_H-M   'P 1'
#
loop_
_entity.id
_entity.type
_entity.pdbx_description
1 polymer ?
#
loop_
_entity_poly.entity_id
_entity_poly.type
_entity_poly.pdbx_seq_one_letter_code
_entity_poly.pdbx_strand_id
1 'polypeptide(L)'
;MEKRRVYEEYASYLMTDILKGTLENTWGAAYNVRLDGITSAAKTGTTNDQKDGWLCGYSPYYTTVVWVGYDTPKYVYNLYGATYPGQIWDNYMQQVHAAL
;
A
#
# COMPACT_ATOMS: atom_id res chain seq x y z
N MET A 1 -8.60 -0.41 24.07
CA MET A 1 -7.58 -1.44 23.80
C MET A 1 -6.26 -0.96 24.38
N GLU A 2 -5.57 -1.82 25.12
CA GLU A 2 -4.25 -1.50 25.66
C GLU A 2 -3.19 -1.61 24.53
N LYS A 3 -2.32 -0.61 24.41
CA LYS A 3 -1.26 -0.60 23.40
C LYS A 3 -0.01 -1.24 23.99
N ARG A 4 0.52 -2.27 23.32
CA ARG A 4 1.80 -2.91 23.67
C ARG A 4 2.85 -2.60 22.60
N ARG A 5 4.02 -2.13 23.02
CA ARG A 5 5.17 -1.96 22.12
C ARG A 5 5.70 -3.34 21.70
N VAL A 6 5.80 -3.56 20.39
CA VAL A 6 6.31 -4.81 19.79
C VAL A 6 7.62 -4.65 19.03
N TYR A 7 7.91 -3.44 18.56
CA TYR A 7 9.16 -3.08 17.87
C TYR A 7 9.84 -1.90 18.55
N GLU A 8 11.13 -1.74 18.27
CA GLU A 8 11.84 -0.51 18.60
C GLU A 8 11.37 0.65 17.73
N GLU A 9 11.36 1.85 18.31
CA GLU A 9 10.94 3.06 17.60
C GLU A 9 11.84 3.34 16.40
N TYR A 10 13.16 3.25 16.57
CA TYR A 10 14.13 3.44 15.50
C TYR A 10 13.97 2.40 14.37
N ALA A 11 13.75 1.13 14.72
CA ALA A 11 13.48 0.09 13.73
C ALA A 11 12.19 0.37 12.94
N SER A 12 11.14 0.82 13.62
CA SER A 12 9.85 1.17 13.00
C SER A 12 9.96 2.40 12.08
N TYR A 13 10.77 3.39 12.49
CA TYR A 13 11.09 4.56 11.70
C TYR A 13 11.81 4.17 10.40
N LEU A 14 12.88 3.37 10.50
CA LEU A 14 13.62 2.89 9.33
C LEU A 14 12.75 2.07 8.38
N MET A 15 11.88 1.21 8.92
CA MET A 15 10.93 0.45 8.09
C MET A 15 9.97 1.36 7.34
N THR A 16 9.48 2.43 7.99
CA THR A 16 8.63 3.42 7.32
C THR A 16 9.40 4.17 6.24
N ASP A 17 10.67 4.50 6.48
CA ASP A 17 11.53 5.16 5.50
C ASP A 17 11.77 4.30 4.25
N ILE A 18 12.05 3.02 4.44
CA ILE A 18 12.17 2.05 3.34
C ILE A 18 10.85 1.97 2.55
N LEU A 19 9.70 1.92 3.23
CA LEU A 19 8.40 1.79 2.59
C LEU A 19 7.94 3.05 1.84
N LYS A 20 8.29 4.24 2.33
CA LYS A 20 8.10 5.51 1.59
C LYS A 20 8.72 5.46 0.20
N GLY A 21 9.92 4.87 0.11
CA GLY A 21 10.64 4.68 -1.16
C GLY A 21 9.88 3.87 -2.22
N THR A 22 8.85 3.11 -1.85
CA THR A 22 7.98 2.38 -2.80
C THR A 22 7.05 3.32 -3.58
N LEU A 23 6.67 4.45 -2.99
CA LEU A 23 5.76 5.46 -3.56
C LEU A 23 6.50 6.69 -4.09
N GLU A 24 7.58 7.10 -3.43
CA GLU A 24 8.25 8.38 -3.72
C GLU A 24 9.31 8.29 -4.82
N ASN A 25 10.00 7.14 -4.95
CA ASN A 25 11.03 6.97 -5.95
C ASN A 25 10.42 6.67 -7.32
N THR A 26 10.96 7.24 -8.40
CA THR A 26 10.48 7.00 -9.78
C THR A 26 10.60 5.54 -10.23
N TRP A 27 11.50 4.77 -9.62
CA TRP A 27 11.65 3.32 -9.80
C TRP A 27 10.88 2.49 -8.76
N GLY A 28 10.14 3.13 -7.86
CA GLY A 28 9.35 2.48 -6.83
C GLY A 28 8.20 1.68 -7.42
N ALA A 29 7.93 0.49 -6.86
CA ALA A 29 6.93 -0.43 -7.38
C ALA A 29 5.48 0.09 -7.35
N ALA A 30 5.22 1.20 -6.63
CA ALA A 30 3.92 1.85 -6.54
C ALA A 30 4.00 3.37 -6.81
N TYR A 31 5.04 3.83 -7.52
CA TYR A 31 5.26 5.26 -7.80
C TYR A 31 4.06 5.95 -8.47
N ASN A 32 3.30 5.20 -9.27
CA ASN A 32 2.14 5.67 -10.02
C ASN A 32 0.87 5.82 -9.19
N VAL A 33 0.87 5.39 -7.92
CA VAL A 33 -0.28 5.44 -7.00
C VAL A 33 0.09 6.17 -5.70
N ARG A 34 1.03 7.12 -5.79
CA ARG A 34 1.44 7.99 -4.69
C ARG A 34 0.35 9.04 -4.39
N LEU A 35 0.24 9.42 -3.12
CA LEU A 35 -0.68 10.48 -2.68
C LEU A 35 0.01 11.84 -2.78
N ASP A 36 -0.64 12.80 -3.43
CA ASP A 36 -0.12 14.16 -3.53
C ASP A 36 -0.29 14.91 -2.20
N GLY A 37 0.78 15.57 -1.75
CA GLY A 37 0.77 16.42 -0.55
C GLY A 37 0.74 15.66 0.79
N ILE A 38 0.80 14.32 0.78
CA ILE A 38 0.67 13.50 1.99
C ILE A 38 1.75 12.44 2.03
N THR A 39 2.60 12.51 3.06
CA THR A 39 3.60 11.47 3.32
C THR A 39 2.89 10.15 3.59
N SER A 40 3.21 9.14 2.78
CA SER A 40 2.64 7.80 2.89
C SER A 40 3.68 6.74 2.58
N ALA A 41 3.47 5.55 3.13
CA ALA A 41 4.34 4.40 2.99
C ALA A 41 3.50 3.20 2.53
N ALA A 42 4.00 2.40 1.58
CA ALA A 42 3.26 1.24 1.09
C ALA A 42 4.16 0.10 0.65
N LYS A 43 3.58 -1.09 0.58
CA LYS A 43 4.18 -2.27 -0.02
C LYS A 43 3.19 -2.94 -0.97
N THR A 44 3.69 -3.30 -2.15
CA THR A 44 2.99 -4.12 -3.14
C THR A 44 3.18 -5.61 -2.87
N GLY A 45 2.16 -6.40 -3.17
CA GLY A 45 2.20 -7.86 -3.18
C GLY A 45 1.53 -8.42 -4.44
N THR A 46 2.06 -9.51 -4.98
CA THR A 46 1.48 -10.24 -6.11
C THR A 46 1.82 -11.71 -5.96
N THR A 47 0.84 -12.59 -6.01
CA THR A 47 1.08 -14.05 -5.93
C THR A 47 1.43 -14.62 -7.30
N ASN A 48 1.94 -15.84 -7.32
CA ASN A 48 2.25 -16.56 -8.55
C ASN A 48 1.00 -16.67 -9.44
N ASP A 49 1.22 -16.65 -10.75
CA ASP A 49 0.18 -16.68 -11.78
C ASP A 49 -0.87 -15.56 -11.65
N GLN A 50 -0.51 -14.42 -11.04
CA GLN A 50 -1.40 -13.24 -10.95
C GLN A 50 -2.79 -13.57 -10.38
N LYS A 51 -2.84 -14.43 -9.36
CA LYS A 51 -4.10 -14.84 -8.70
C LYS A 51 -4.56 -13.82 -7.67
N ASP A 52 -3.60 -13.17 -7.02
CA ASP A 52 -3.84 -12.17 -5.98
C ASP A 52 -2.92 -10.97 -6.17
N GLY A 53 -3.49 -9.77 -6.00
CA GLY A 53 -2.78 -8.52 -5.95
C GLY A 53 -3.11 -7.79 -4.65
N TRP A 54 -2.08 -7.19 -4.05
CA TRP A 54 -2.19 -6.49 -2.78
C TRP A 54 -1.49 -5.14 -2.85
N LEU A 55 -2.07 -4.14 -2.19
CA LEU A 55 -1.35 -2.97 -1.74
C LEU A 55 -1.70 -2.71 -0.28
N CYS A 56 -0.69 -2.75 0.58
CA CYS A 56 -0.81 -2.43 2.00
C CYS A 56 -0.10 -1.10 2.22
N GLY A 57 -0.82 -0.06 2.65
CA GLY A 57 -0.24 1.26 2.82
C GLY A 57 -0.83 2.03 3.97
N TYR A 58 -0.09 3.02 4.45
CA TYR A 58 -0.49 3.87 5.55
C TYR A 58 0.03 5.30 5.40
N SER A 59 -0.66 6.22 6.06
CA SER A 59 -0.24 7.58 6.36
C SER A 59 -0.17 7.74 7.90
N PRO A 60 0.19 8.92 8.43
CA PRO A 60 0.08 9.17 9.88
C PRO A 60 -1.35 9.03 10.44
N TYR A 61 -2.38 9.07 9.57
CA TYR A 61 -3.79 9.13 9.95
C TYR A 61 -4.55 7.83 9.70
N TYR A 62 -4.23 7.13 8.60
CA TYR A 62 -4.99 5.96 8.15
C TYR A 62 -4.08 4.82 7.73
N THR A 63 -4.52 3.59 8.00
CA THR A 63 -3.93 2.35 7.48
C THR A 63 -4.98 1.66 6.62
N THR A 64 -4.64 1.39 5.36
CA THR A 64 -5.55 0.79 4.38
C THR A 64 -4.85 -0.35 3.64
N VAL A 65 -5.55 -1.46 3.50
CA VAL A 65 -5.09 -2.62 2.73
C VAL A 65 -6.14 -2.94 1.68
N VAL A 66 -5.71 -3.09 0.43
CA VAL A 66 -6.58 -3.51 -0.68
C VAL A 66 -6.08 -4.83 -1.23
N TRP A 67 -7.01 -5.75 -1.41
CA TRP A 67 -6.84 -7.01 -2.13
C TRP A 67 -7.72 -7.04 -3.35
N VAL A 68 -7.19 -7.62 -4.43
CA VAL A 68 -7.96 -7.99 -5.61
C VAL A 68 -7.61 -9.43 -5.98
N GLY A 69 -8.63 -10.25 -6.18
CA GLY A 69 -8.53 -11.64 -6.59
C GLY A 69 -9.93 -12.25 -6.74
N TYR A 70 -9.98 -13.55 -7.01
CA TYR A 70 -11.23 -14.31 -7.05
C TYR A 70 -11.36 -15.17 -5.79
N ASP A 71 -12.59 -15.42 -5.33
CA ASP A 71 -12.87 -16.32 -4.20
C ASP A 71 -12.34 -17.74 -4.45
N THR A 72 -12.45 -18.22 -5.69
CA THR A 72 -11.75 -19.42 -6.16
C THR A 72 -10.53 -18.99 -6.98
N PRO A 73 -9.30 -19.36 -6.59
CA PRO A 73 -8.08 -18.82 -7.19
C PRO A 73 -8.03 -19.00 -8.71
N LYS A 74 -7.95 -17.88 -9.43
CA LYS A 74 -7.91 -17.82 -10.90
C LYS A 74 -7.02 -16.68 -11.34
N TYR A 75 -6.34 -16.87 -12.47
CA TYR A 75 -5.58 -15.82 -13.15
C TYR A 75 -6.43 -14.54 -13.37
N VAL A 76 -5.87 -13.40 -12.98
CA VAL A 76 -6.41 -12.07 -13.26
C VAL A 76 -5.45 -11.37 -14.22
N TYR A 77 -5.96 -10.94 -15.37
CA TYR A 77 -5.15 -10.30 -16.39
C TYR A 77 -4.49 -9.02 -15.85
N ASN A 78 -3.17 -8.92 -16.03
CA ASN A 78 -2.39 -7.74 -15.63
C ASN A 78 -2.51 -7.36 -14.13
N LEU A 79 -2.74 -8.35 -13.25
CA LEU A 79 -2.83 -8.10 -11.81
C LEU A 79 -1.44 -8.04 -11.17
N TYR A 80 -1.13 -6.86 -10.64
CA TYR A 80 0.02 -6.55 -9.78
C TYR A 80 -0.39 -5.60 -8.65
N GLY A 81 0.42 -5.47 -7.61
CA GLY A 81 0.07 -4.65 -6.44
C GLY A 81 -0.29 -3.18 -6.76
N ALA A 82 0.42 -2.54 -7.71
CA ALA A 82 0.15 -1.15 -8.11
C ALA A 82 -0.85 -0.98 -9.28
N THR A 83 -1.49 -2.07 -9.70
CA THR A 83 -2.56 -2.04 -10.72
C THR A 83 -3.92 -1.89 -10.05
N TYR A 84 -4.82 -2.88 -10.14
CA TYR A 84 -6.14 -2.83 -9.52
C TYR A 84 -6.11 -2.50 -8.01
N PRO A 85 -5.30 -3.18 -7.17
CA PRO A 85 -5.28 -2.87 -5.74
C PRO A 85 -4.77 -1.46 -5.46
N GLY A 86 -3.71 -1.05 -6.16
CA GLY A 86 -3.10 0.27 -5.99
C GLY A 86 -3.99 1.41 -6.44
N GLN A 87 -4.70 1.26 -7.56
CA GLN A 87 -5.64 2.28 -8.06
C GLN A 87 -6.84 2.45 -7.11
N ILE A 88 -7.36 1.34 -6.57
CA ILE A 88 -8.43 1.38 -5.55
C ILE A 88 -7.91 2.06 -4.27
N TRP A 89 -6.71 1.67 -3.82
CA TRP A 89 -6.09 2.26 -2.62
C TRP A 89 -5.88 3.76 -2.79
N ASP A 90 -5.33 4.20 -3.91
CA ASP A 90 -5.08 5.60 -4.22
C ASP A 90 -6.39 6.40 -4.24
N ASN A 91 -7.39 5.93 -4.98
CA ASN A 91 -8.68 6.60 -5.06
C ASN A 91 -9.36 6.74 -3.69
N TYR A 92 -9.31 5.71 -2.85
CA TYR A 92 -9.86 5.76 -1.50
C TYR A 92 -9.05 6.68 -0.59
N MET A 93 -7.71 6.55 -0.61
CA MET A 93 -6.83 7.32 0.26
C MET A 93 -6.86 8.80 -0.08
N GLN A 94 -6.90 9.20 -1.35
CA GLN A 94 -7.09 10.61 -1.73
C GLN A 94 -8.40 11.18 -1.15
N GLN A 95 -9.51 10.42 -1.21
CA GLN A 95 -10.80 10.86 -0.69
C GLN A 95 -10.81 11.03 0.83
N VAL A 96 -10.30 10.05 1.58
CA VAL A 96 -10.33 10.15 3.06
C VAL A 96 -9.38 11.21 3.60
N HIS A 97 -8.33 11.57 2.85
CA HIS A 97 -7.46 12.67 3.25
C HIS A 97 -7.96 14.05 2.79
N ALA A 98 -8.81 14.15 1.78
CA ALA A 98 -9.42 15.43 1.39
C ALA A 98 -10.36 16.00 2.48
N ALA A 99 -10.75 15.18 3.45
CA ALA A 99 -11.56 15.57 4.60
C ALA A 99 -10.73 15.97 5.84
N LEU A 100 -9.40 15.97 5.75
CA LEU A 100 -8.49 16.45 6.80
C LEU A 100 -8.26 17.96 6.69
#